data_AF-A0AAV0V2S2-F1
#
_entry.id   AF-A0AAV0V2S2-F1
#
_cell.length_a   1.000
_cell.length_b   1.000
_cell.length_c   1.000
_cell.angle_alpha   90.00
_cell.angle_beta   90.00
_cell.angle_gamma   90.00
#
_symmetry.space_group_name_H-M   'P 1'
#
loop_
_entity.id
_entity.type
_entity.pdbx_description
1 polymer ?
#
loop_
_entity_poly.entity_id
_entity_poly.type
_entity_poly.pdbx_seq_one_letter_code
_entity_poly.pdbx_strand_id
1 'polypeptide(L)'
;MSFEESVTSFYVALAEQQLEQISQSLRNMRVSVKCTLDGDQQAAAVRDEMLRSCEAKAQSLQESALSNLQHSCTGSDVDVDAVLMAFSCCVALGATQDAVLRFSSCFRDIFATQARASLDRVRSSKQTAKVNEHGYIDRAFYVEALSELLTGASDIMNAVADVTDDAQVLRQVLEPIHASCAGTALQLVQMYAGDARMVAWERRANVQVQRDPRQVLAGNSVEADESLQMIDLFLDELAFIIRVLVSYTAFLVTVCEGLRQQNGNGGFQMKVQELSGVYVLLERFYVFQSIHKATAIAEPQGLEHGVYVSSVVEDVSFVLNKALYRASQCMNYYTALSIVIALVDALPRESQYLPAIISTA
;
A
#
# COMPACT_ATOMS: atom_id res chain seq x y z
N MET A 1 39.11 -0.65 -1.48
CA MET A 1 40.19 -1.62 -1.72
C MET A 1 40.72 -1.45 -3.12
N SER A 2 42.03 -1.55 -3.30
CA SER A 2 42.64 -1.60 -4.63
C SER A 2 42.34 -2.96 -5.30
N PHE A 3 42.54 -3.05 -6.62
CA PHE A 3 42.39 -4.32 -7.35
C PHE A 3 43.32 -5.40 -6.79
N GLU A 4 44.57 -5.04 -6.51
CA GLU A 4 45.63 -5.95 -6.01
C GLU A 4 45.34 -6.46 -4.59
N GLU A 5 44.81 -5.61 -3.72
CA GLU A 5 44.30 -6.01 -2.40
C GLU A 5 43.15 -7.02 -2.52
N SER A 6 42.25 -6.79 -3.48
CA SER A 6 41.08 -7.66 -3.70
C SER A 6 41.51 -9.03 -4.25
N VAL A 7 42.51 -9.09 -5.13
CA VAL A 7 43.11 -10.35 -5.61
C VAL A 7 43.77 -11.11 -4.46
N THR A 8 44.51 -10.41 -3.60
CA THR A 8 45.20 -11.02 -2.46
C THR A 8 44.18 -11.60 -1.47
N SER A 9 43.15 -10.81 -1.12
CA SER A 9 42.05 -11.25 -0.27
C SER A 9 41.29 -12.45 -0.87
N PHE A 10 41.11 -12.49 -2.19
CA PHE A 10 40.50 -13.63 -2.87
C PHE A 10 41.29 -14.92 -2.66
N TYR A 11 42.62 -14.90 -2.83
CA TYR A 11 43.44 -16.10 -2.67
C TYR A 11 43.52 -16.59 -1.23
N VAL A 12 43.55 -15.68 -0.26
CA VAL A 12 43.47 -16.03 1.17
C VAL A 12 42.13 -16.68 1.47
N ALA A 13 41.02 -16.05 1.06
CA ALA A 13 39.68 -16.58 1.28
C ALA A 13 39.43 -17.91 0.54
N LEU A 14 40.02 -18.09 -0.64
CA LEU A 14 39.96 -19.35 -1.40
C LEU A 14 40.67 -20.49 -0.65
N ALA A 15 41.83 -20.21 -0.03
CA ALA A 15 42.54 -21.19 0.78
C ALA A 15 41.75 -21.59 2.04
N GLU A 16 41.05 -20.62 2.65
CA GLU A 16 40.22 -20.82 3.83
C GLU A 16 38.79 -21.29 3.51
N GLN A 17 38.44 -21.44 2.23
CA GLN A 17 37.10 -21.79 1.72
C GLN A 17 35.97 -20.86 2.21
N GLN A 18 36.27 -19.57 2.42
CA GLN A 18 35.31 -18.59 2.91
C GLN A 18 34.50 -17.97 1.76
N LEU A 19 33.34 -18.56 1.46
CA LEU A 19 32.47 -18.18 0.34
C LEU A 19 32.11 -16.68 0.30
N GLU A 20 31.80 -16.08 1.45
CA GLU A 20 31.41 -14.67 1.54
C GLU A 20 32.56 -13.73 1.19
N GLN A 21 33.76 -13.98 1.74
CA GLN A 21 34.93 -13.16 1.48
C GLN A 21 35.44 -13.33 0.04
N ILE A 22 35.30 -14.53 -0.53
CA ILE A 22 35.55 -14.79 -1.97
C ILE A 22 34.58 -13.96 -2.83
N SER A 23 33.29 -13.99 -2.51
CA SER A 23 32.24 -13.30 -3.24
C SER A 23 32.41 -11.78 -3.19
N GLN A 24 32.73 -11.23 -2.01
CA GLN A 24 33.02 -9.81 -1.84
C GLN A 24 34.27 -9.39 -2.61
N SER A 25 35.33 -10.20 -2.59
CA SER A 25 36.57 -9.92 -3.32
C SER A 25 36.34 -9.88 -4.84
N LEU A 26 35.55 -10.82 -5.38
CA LEU A 26 35.13 -10.83 -6.79
C LEU A 26 34.31 -9.60 -7.18
N ARG A 27 33.34 -9.20 -6.34
CA ARG A 27 32.55 -7.98 -6.57
C ARG A 27 33.44 -6.74 -6.61
N ASN A 28 34.35 -6.59 -5.65
CA ASN A 28 35.28 -5.46 -5.60
C ASN A 28 36.20 -5.42 -6.82
N MET A 29 36.70 -6.58 -7.28
CA MET A 29 37.50 -6.67 -8.52
C MET A 29 36.70 -6.23 -9.76
N ARG A 30 35.45 -6.69 -9.91
CA ARG A 30 34.57 -6.30 -11.02
C ARG A 30 34.28 -4.80 -11.06
N VAL A 31 34.04 -4.18 -9.91
CA VAL A 31 33.84 -2.73 -9.80
C VAL A 31 35.12 -1.98 -10.16
N SER A 32 36.27 -2.41 -9.65
CA SER A 32 37.58 -1.79 -9.93
C SER A 32 37.95 -1.83 -11.41
N VAL A 33 37.66 -2.93 -12.10
CA VAL A 33 37.82 -3.07 -13.54
C VAL A 33 36.86 -2.15 -14.32
N LYS A 34 35.59 -2.03 -13.91
CA LYS A 34 34.63 -1.13 -14.58
C LYS A 34 34.98 0.36 -14.42
N CYS A 35 35.58 0.74 -13.30
CA CYS A 35 35.92 2.14 -13.00
C CYS A 35 37.25 2.61 -13.62
N THR A 36 38.01 1.76 -14.30
CA THR A 36 39.27 2.16 -14.95
C THR A 36 38.96 2.84 -16.29
N LEU A 37 38.68 4.15 -16.24
CA LEU A 37 38.25 4.94 -17.39
C LEU A 37 39.39 5.62 -18.19
N ASP A 38 40.65 5.64 -17.73
CA ASP A 38 41.68 6.48 -18.39
C ASP A 38 43.16 6.00 -18.21
N GLY A 39 43.41 4.70 -18.11
CA GLY A 39 44.76 4.14 -17.88
C GLY A 39 45.18 3.06 -18.87
N ASP A 40 46.49 3.01 -19.13
CA ASP A 40 47.26 2.03 -19.92
C ASP A 40 46.49 0.74 -20.29
N GLN A 41 46.12 0.60 -21.57
CA GLN A 41 45.32 -0.52 -22.09
C GLN A 41 45.94 -1.89 -21.77
N GLN A 42 47.27 -1.97 -21.66
CA GLN A 42 47.96 -3.18 -21.24
C GLN A 42 47.69 -3.56 -19.79
N ALA A 43 47.64 -2.59 -18.88
CA ALA A 43 47.32 -2.83 -17.47
C ALA A 43 45.85 -3.22 -17.27
N ALA A 44 44.94 -2.64 -18.07
CA ALA A 44 43.53 -3.06 -18.08
C ALA A 44 43.38 -4.52 -18.55
N ALA A 45 44.05 -4.91 -19.63
CA ALA A 45 44.03 -6.28 -20.14
C ALA A 45 44.56 -7.32 -19.14
N VAL A 46 45.62 -6.99 -18.39
CA VAL A 46 46.15 -7.86 -17.33
C VAL A 46 45.15 -8.02 -16.18
N ARG A 47 44.50 -6.93 -15.75
CA ARG A 47 43.47 -6.99 -14.69
C ARG A 47 42.26 -7.83 -15.12
N ASP A 48 41.83 -7.70 -16.37
CA ASP A 48 40.77 -8.54 -16.93
C ASP A 48 41.13 -10.02 -16.98
N GLU A 49 42.37 -10.35 -17.36
CA GLU A 49 42.86 -11.74 -17.35
C GLU A 49 42.94 -12.30 -15.94
N MET A 50 43.43 -11.50 -14.98
CA MET A 50 43.48 -11.90 -13.57
C MET A 50 42.09 -12.13 -12.99
N LEU A 51 41.12 -11.26 -13.31
CA LEU A 51 39.73 -11.43 -12.91
C LEU A 51 39.16 -12.73 -13.51
N ARG A 52 39.35 -12.97 -14.81
CA ARG A 52 38.90 -14.22 -15.46
C ARG A 52 39.52 -15.47 -14.82
N SER A 53 40.79 -15.43 -14.46
CA SER A 53 41.44 -16.53 -13.75
C SER A 53 40.86 -16.75 -12.35
N CYS A 54 40.53 -15.68 -11.61
CA CYS A 54 39.89 -15.79 -10.30
C CYS A 54 38.46 -16.35 -10.43
N GLU A 55 37.69 -15.89 -11.42
CA GLU A 55 36.34 -16.40 -11.70
C GLU A 55 36.35 -17.89 -12.06
N ALA A 56 37.27 -18.33 -12.92
CA ALA A 56 37.42 -19.74 -13.26
C ALA A 56 37.75 -20.63 -12.05
N LYS A 57 38.58 -20.14 -11.12
CA LYS A 57 38.86 -20.85 -9.86
C LYS A 57 37.62 -20.89 -8.96
N ALA A 58 36.89 -19.78 -8.88
CA ALA A 58 35.70 -19.66 -8.06
C ALA A 58 34.54 -20.56 -8.54
N GLN A 59 34.50 -20.92 -9.82
CA GLN A 59 33.52 -21.89 -10.36
C GLN A 59 33.54 -23.24 -9.63
N SER A 60 34.70 -23.68 -9.15
CA SER A 60 34.82 -24.92 -8.34
C SER A 60 34.02 -24.90 -7.03
N LEU A 61 33.57 -23.72 -6.58
CA LEU A 61 32.80 -23.54 -5.34
C LEU A 61 31.30 -23.34 -5.57
N GLN A 62 30.84 -23.45 -6.82
CA GLN A 62 29.42 -23.26 -7.16
C GLN A 62 28.51 -24.23 -6.41
N GLU A 63 28.88 -25.52 -6.35
CA GLU A 63 28.09 -26.53 -5.62
C GLU A 63 28.00 -26.20 -4.12
N SER A 64 29.09 -25.75 -3.51
CA SER A 64 29.11 -25.32 -2.11
C SER A 64 28.19 -24.12 -1.86
N ALA A 65 28.16 -23.15 -2.77
CA ALA A 65 27.26 -22.00 -2.67
C ALA A 65 25.78 -22.40 -2.85
N LEU A 66 25.49 -23.30 -3.79
CA LEU A 66 24.13 -23.83 -3.99
C LEU A 66 23.66 -24.64 -2.78
N SER A 67 24.55 -25.43 -2.17
CA SER A 67 24.28 -26.17 -0.93
C SER A 67 24.01 -25.22 0.23
N ASN A 68 24.79 -24.14 0.36
CA ASN A 68 24.58 -23.11 1.38
C ASN A 68 23.21 -22.44 1.21
N LEU A 69 22.85 -22.02 -0.02
CA LEU A 69 21.52 -21.47 -0.30
C LEU A 69 20.42 -22.48 0.04
N GLN A 70 20.60 -23.75 -0.29
CA GLN A 70 19.65 -24.78 0.07
C GLN A 70 19.48 -24.90 1.58
N HIS A 71 20.56 -24.82 2.36
CA HIS A 71 20.50 -24.87 3.81
C HIS A 71 19.80 -23.63 4.39
N SER A 72 20.13 -22.43 3.92
CA SER A 72 19.49 -21.19 4.35
C SER A 72 17.99 -21.16 4.04
N CYS A 73 17.56 -21.77 2.92
CA CYS A 73 16.14 -21.87 2.57
C CYS A 73 15.36 -22.95 3.35
N THR A 74 16.02 -23.75 4.20
CA THR A 74 15.37 -24.82 4.96
C THR A 74 15.20 -24.45 6.43
N GLY A 75 13.97 -24.57 6.94
CA GLY A 75 13.66 -24.31 8.35
C GLY A 75 12.24 -23.76 8.52
N SER A 76 11.78 -23.69 9.77
CA SER A 76 10.52 -23.02 10.13
C SER A 76 10.70 -21.52 10.34
N ASP A 77 11.92 -21.07 10.64
CA ASP A 77 12.29 -19.68 10.88
C ASP A 77 13.48 -19.34 9.97
N VAL A 78 13.17 -18.95 8.74
CA VAL A 78 14.17 -18.67 7.71
C VAL A 78 14.65 -17.24 7.89
N ASP A 79 15.95 -17.09 8.13
CA ASP A 79 16.61 -15.78 8.17
C ASP A 79 16.75 -15.20 6.76
N VAL A 80 16.01 -14.11 6.51
CA VAL A 80 15.98 -13.41 5.23
C VAL A 80 17.36 -12.92 4.83
N ASP A 81 18.15 -12.39 5.77
CA ASP A 81 19.48 -11.86 5.50
C ASP A 81 20.44 -12.98 5.10
N ALA A 82 20.36 -14.12 5.77
CA ALA A 82 21.15 -15.30 5.44
C ALA A 82 20.83 -15.83 4.02
N VAL A 83 19.54 -15.85 3.62
CA VAL A 83 19.14 -16.27 2.26
C VAL A 83 19.64 -15.28 1.21
N LEU A 84 19.52 -13.96 1.47
CA LEU A 84 20.04 -12.93 0.57
C LEU A 84 21.55 -13.06 0.39
N MET A 85 22.29 -13.25 1.49
CA MET A 85 23.73 -13.43 1.46
C MET A 85 24.15 -14.70 0.71
N ALA A 86 23.47 -15.82 0.94
CA ALA A 86 23.73 -17.07 0.23
C ALA A 86 23.45 -16.95 -1.28
N PHE A 87 22.37 -16.26 -1.66
CA PHE A 87 22.09 -15.98 -3.08
C PHE A 87 23.10 -15.01 -3.69
N SER A 88 23.54 -14.00 -2.93
CA SER A 88 24.58 -13.05 -3.33
C SER A 88 25.88 -13.77 -3.70
N CYS A 89 26.23 -14.82 -2.95
CA CYS A 89 27.37 -15.69 -3.22
C CYS A 89 27.16 -16.50 -4.50
N CYS A 90 25.96 -17.08 -4.70
CA CYS A 90 25.63 -17.78 -5.94
C CYS A 90 25.76 -16.86 -7.17
N VAL A 91 25.32 -15.61 -7.06
CA VAL A 91 25.50 -14.59 -8.11
C VAL A 91 26.97 -14.28 -8.34
N ALA A 92 27.76 -14.08 -7.28
CA ALA A 92 29.18 -13.78 -7.42
C ALA A 92 29.95 -14.91 -8.12
N LEU A 93 29.58 -16.16 -7.85
CA LEU A 93 30.23 -17.37 -8.35
C LEU A 93 29.65 -17.88 -9.69
N GLY A 94 28.64 -17.21 -10.25
CA GLY A 94 28.06 -17.56 -11.55
C GLY A 94 27.07 -18.75 -11.53
N ALA A 95 26.54 -19.11 -10.36
CA ALA A 95 25.54 -20.18 -10.18
C ALA A 95 24.09 -19.66 -10.18
N THR A 96 23.84 -18.47 -10.73
CA THR A 96 22.55 -17.77 -10.62
C THR A 96 21.38 -18.56 -11.23
N GLN A 97 21.59 -19.17 -12.40
CA GLN A 97 20.53 -19.90 -13.11
C GLN A 97 20.04 -21.13 -12.33
N ASP A 98 20.93 -21.79 -11.60
CA ASP A 98 20.59 -22.95 -10.77
C ASP A 98 20.01 -22.54 -9.41
N ALA A 99 20.43 -21.39 -8.89
CA ALA A 99 20.00 -20.84 -7.61
C ALA A 99 18.61 -20.18 -7.65
N VAL A 100 18.27 -19.50 -8.75
CA VAL A 100 17.13 -18.56 -8.83
C VAL A 100 15.78 -19.23 -8.53
N LEU A 101 15.56 -20.46 -9.00
CA LEU A 101 14.31 -21.18 -8.76
C LEU A 101 14.09 -21.46 -7.27
N ARG A 102 15.17 -21.84 -6.57
CA ARG A 102 15.11 -22.14 -5.14
C ARG A 102 14.98 -20.88 -4.31
N PHE A 103 15.72 -19.84 -4.67
CA PHE A 103 15.64 -18.52 -4.06
C PHE A 103 14.24 -17.92 -4.20
N SER A 104 13.68 -17.93 -5.42
CA SER A 104 12.31 -17.49 -5.71
C SER A 104 11.26 -18.27 -4.91
N SER A 105 11.37 -19.61 -4.86
CA SER A 105 10.45 -20.43 -4.06
C SER A 105 10.52 -20.08 -2.58
N CYS A 106 11.72 -19.91 -2.02
CA CYS A 106 11.90 -19.59 -0.60
C CYS A 106 11.24 -18.25 -0.24
N PHE A 107 11.53 -17.19 -1.00
CA PHE A 107 10.94 -15.87 -0.75
C PHE A 107 9.44 -15.84 -0.95
N ARG A 108 8.92 -16.55 -1.95
CA ARG A 108 7.48 -16.74 -2.13
C ARG A 108 6.85 -17.36 -0.89
N ASP A 109 7.46 -18.40 -0.34
CA ASP A 109 6.91 -19.15 0.80
C ASP A 109 6.99 -18.34 2.11
N ILE A 110 8.08 -17.59 2.32
CA ILE A 110 8.24 -16.62 3.43
C ILE A 110 7.13 -15.57 3.37
N PHE A 111 7.01 -14.89 2.23
CA PHE A 111 6.01 -13.82 2.06
C PHE A 111 4.58 -14.36 2.13
N ALA A 112 4.30 -15.53 1.53
CA ALA A 112 2.99 -16.16 1.62
C ALA A 112 2.61 -16.51 3.07
N THR A 113 3.57 -16.88 3.90
CA THR A 113 3.35 -17.14 5.32
C THR A 113 3.03 -15.86 6.08
N GLN A 114 3.80 -14.78 5.84
CA GLN A 114 3.52 -13.45 6.42
C GLN A 114 2.13 -12.92 6.00
N ALA A 115 1.82 -13.00 4.70
CA ALA A 115 0.54 -12.56 4.14
C ALA A 115 -0.64 -13.34 4.75
N ARG A 116 -0.50 -14.65 4.92
CA ARG A 116 -1.51 -15.50 5.57
C ARG A 116 -1.68 -15.17 7.05
N ALA A 117 -0.59 -14.96 7.78
CA ALA A 117 -0.63 -14.55 9.18
C ALA A 117 -1.37 -13.21 9.35
N SER A 118 -1.15 -12.25 8.44
CA SER A 118 -1.88 -10.97 8.43
C SER A 118 -3.38 -11.17 8.22
N LEU A 119 -3.80 -12.00 7.25
CA LEU A 119 -5.20 -12.35 7.05
C LEU A 119 -5.84 -13.01 8.28
N ASP A 120 -5.13 -13.95 8.91
CA ASP A 120 -5.66 -14.68 10.07
C ASP A 120 -5.76 -13.79 11.31
N ARG A 121 -4.85 -12.81 11.48
CA ARG A 121 -5.00 -11.75 12.49
C ARG A 121 -6.24 -10.92 12.24
N VAL A 122 -6.50 -10.49 11.00
CA VAL A 122 -7.72 -9.73 10.66
C VAL A 122 -8.98 -10.53 10.96
N ARG A 123 -9.02 -11.81 10.59
CA ARG A 123 -10.14 -12.72 10.91
C ARG A 123 -10.37 -12.86 12.41
N SER A 124 -9.30 -13.04 13.18
CA SER A 124 -9.37 -13.18 14.64
C SER A 124 -9.82 -11.88 15.31
N SER A 125 -9.28 -10.75 14.84
CA SER A 125 -9.70 -9.42 15.28
C SER A 125 -11.17 -9.15 14.99
N LYS A 126 -11.66 -9.55 13.81
CA LYS A 126 -13.08 -9.43 13.44
C LYS A 126 -13.99 -10.29 14.34
N GLN A 127 -13.59 -11.52 14.69
CA GLN A 127 -14.38 -12.40 15.55
C GLN A 127 -14.45 -11.93 17.01
N THR A 128 -13.36 -11.37 17.53
CA THR A 128 -13.27 -10.90 18.93
C THR A 128 -13.82 -9.50 19.14
N ALA A 129 -14.09 -8.80 18.05
CA ALA A 129 -14.55 -7.44 18.09
C ALA A 129 -16.00 -7.33 18.55
N LYS A 130 -16.21 -6.53 19.60
CA LYS A 130 -17.54 -6.24 20.12
C LYS A 130 -18.24 -5.25 19.21
N VAL A 131 -19.38 -5.65 18.69
CA VAL A 131 -20.28 -4.84 17.87
C VAL A 131 -21.17 -4.02 18.80
N ASN A 132 -21.12 -2.70 18.75
CA ASN A 132 -22.09 -1.86 19.50
C ASN A 132 -23.49 -1.88 18.84
N GLU A 133 -24.49 -1.25 19.46
CA GLU A 133 -25.88 -1.18 18.91
C GLU A 133 -25.96 -0.54 17.51
N HIS A 134 -24.89 0.12 17.06
CA HIS A 134 -24.77 0.71 15.74
C HIS A 134 -23.85 -0.08 14.79
N GLY A 135 -23.46 -1.30 15.16
CA GLY A 135 -22.64 -2.16 14.32
C GLY A 135 -21.12 -2.00 14.50
N TYR A 136 -20.67 -1.12 15.40
CA TYR A 136 -19.30 -0.64 15.39
C TYR A 136 -18.30 -1.48 16.17
N ILE A 137 -17.07 -1.49 15.64
CA ILE A 137 -15.85 -2.06 16.17
C ILE A 137 -14.77 -1.01 15.98
N ASP A 138 -14.18 -0.51 17.07
CA ASP A 138 -13.11 0.49 17.03
C ASP A 138 -11.75 -0.14 16.75
N ARG A 139 -11.42 -0.46 15.50
CA ARG A 139 -10.10 -0.98 15.14
C ARG A 139 -9.76 -0.75 13.66
N ALA A 140 -8.63 -0.09 13.41
CA ALA A 140 -8.04 0.10 12.08
C ALA A 140 -7.36 -1.15 11.51
N PHE A 141 -7.78 -2.36 11.94
CA PHE A 141 -7.04 -3.60 11.64
C PHE A 141 -6.97 -3.93 10.14
N TYR A 142 -7.92 -3.48 9.32
CA TYR A 142 -7.85 -3.65 7.86
C TYR A 142 -6.77 -2.74 7.25
N VAL A 143 -6.70 -1.49 7.69
CA VAL A 143 -5.70 -0.50 7.26
C VAL A 143 -4.30 -0.92 7.70
N GLU A 144 -4.15 -1.36 8.96
CA GLU A 144 -2.90 -1.88 9.50
C GLU A 144 -2.43 -3.11 8.71
N ALA A 145 -3.32 -4.08 8.48
CA ALA A 145 -2.99 -5.30 7.73
C ALA A 145 -2.60 -5.02 6.28
N LEU A 146 -3.30 -4.10 5.60
CA LEU A 146 -2.95 -3.66 4.26
C LEU A 146 -1.59 -2.95 4.22
N SER A 147 -1.33 -2.08 5.20
CA SER A 147 -0.05 -1.36 5.30
C SER A 147 1.10 -2.32 5.56
N GLU A 148 0.94 -3.25 6.51
CA GLU A 148 1.94 -4.28 6.82
C GLU A 148 2.25 -5.17 5.61
N LEU A 149 1.21 -5.58 4.87
CA LEU A 149 1.37 -6.41 3.67
C LEU A 149 2.17 -5.69 2.57
N LEU A 150 1.88 -4.42 2.33
CA LEU A 150 2.53 -3.61 1.29
C LEU A 150 3.96 -3.26 1.68
N THR A 151 4.20 -2.88 2.94
CA THR A 151 5.54 -2.63 3.46
C THR A 151 6.38 -3.89 3.38
N GLY A 152 5.87 -5.04 3.85
CA GLY A 152 6.61 -6.31 3.78
C GLY A 152 6.94 -6.74 2.35
N ALA A 153 6.04 -6.53 1.40
CA ALA A 153 6.32 -6.78 -0.02
C ALA A 153 7.41 -5.84 -0.55
N SER A 154 7.33 -4.54 -0.21
CA SER A 154 8.32 -3.54 -0.63
C SER A 154 9.70 -3.82 -0.06
N ASP A 155 9.80 -4.19 1.21
CA ASP A 155 11.07 -4.47 1.89
C ASP A 155 11.79 -5.65 1.23
N ILE A 156 11.05 -6.74 0.95
CA ILE A 156 11.59 -7.89 0.23
C ILE A 156 12.00 -7.51 -1.20
N MET A 157 11.16 -6.76 -1.93
CA MET A 157 11.46 -6.33 -3.30
C MET A 157 12.74 -5.50 -3.37
N ASN A 158 12.91 -4.56 -2.44
CA ASN A 158 14.12 -3.74 -2.33
C ASN A 158 15.34 -4.59 -1.98
N ALA A 159 15.22 -5.49 -1.00
CA ALA A 159 16.32 -6.36 -0.60
C ALA A 159 16.78 -7.30 -1.73
N VAL A 160 15.85 -7.81 -2.55
CA VAL A 160 16.19 -8.61 -3.74
C VAL A 160 16.87 -7.75 -4.81
N ALA A 161 16.41 -6.51 -5.01
CA ALA A 161 17.02 -5.57 -5.96
C ALA A 161 18.46 -5.21 -5.58
N ASP A 162 18.79 -5.17 -4.29
CA ASP A 162 20.16 -4.92 -3.81
C ASP A 162 21.13 -6.09 -4.11
N VAL A 163 20.63 -7.30 -4.36
CA VAL A 163 21.46 -8.49 -4.57
C VAL A 163 21.77 -8.74 -6.04
N THR A 164 20.91 -8.30 -6.97
CA THR A 164 21.05 -8.58 -8.39
C THR A 164 20.46 -7.49 -9.29
N ASP A 165 21.21 -7.10 -10.32
CA ASP A 165 20.76 -6.19 -11.37
C ASP A 165 20.15 -6.94 -12.59
N ASP A 166 20.11 -8.28 -12.56
CA ASP A 166 19.60 -9.08 -13.68
C ASP A 166 18.08 -9.00 -13.75
N ALA A 167 17.57 -8.32 -14.78
CA ALA A 167 16.15 -8.13 -15.02
C ALA A 167 15.35 -9.45 -15.11
N GLN A 168 15.94 -10.55 -15.61
CA GLN A 168 15.24 -11.83 -15.66
C GLN A 168 15.13 -12.49 -14.28
N VAL A 169 16.18 -12.38 -13.47
CA VAL A 169 16.20 -12.89 -12.09
C VAL A 169 15.22 -12.10 -11.23
N LEU A 170 15.26 -10.76 -11.31
CA LEU A 170 14.32 -9.89 -10.64
C LEU A 170 12.89 -10.26 -11.01
N ARG A 171 12.59 -10.43 -12.30
CA ARG A 171 11.25 -10.86 -12.71
C ARG A 171 10.84 -12.20 -12.09
N GLN A 172 11.70 -13.23 -12.15
CA GLN A 172 11.38 -14.55 -11.62
C GLN A 172 11.14 -14.57 -10.10
N VAL A 173 11.78 -13.69 -9.34
CA VAL A 173 11.65 -13.64 -7.88
C VAL A 173 10.50 -12.73 -7.45
N LEU A 174 10.37 -11.56 -8.08
CA LEU A 174 9.40 -10.55 -7.66
C LEU A 174 7.98 -10.88 -8.13
N GLU A 175 7.81 -11.55 -9.26
CA GLU A 175 6.49 -11.86 -9.84
C GLU A 175 5.60 -12.72 -8.90
N PRO A 176 6.09 -13.81 -8.27
CA PRO A 176 5.30 -14.58 -7.31
C PRO A 176 4.96 -13.82 -6.02
N ILE A 177 5.89 -13.01 -5.50
CA ILE A 177 5.69 -12.18 -4.30
C ILE A 177 4.57 -11.17 -4.58
N HIS A 178 4.70 -10.51 -5.73
CA HIS A 178 3.73 -9.55 -6.22
C HIS A 178 2.34 -10.17 -6.37
N ALA A 179 2.23 -11.34 -7.02
CA ALA A 179 0.96 -12.04 -7.18
C ALA A 179 0.31 -12.42 -5.83
N SER A 180 1.11 -12.86 -4.86
CA SER A 180 0.65 -13.17 -3.50
C SER A 180 0.17 -11.92 -2.75
N CYS A 181 0.89 -10.80 -2.88
CA CYS A 181 0.55 -9.52 -2.27
C CYS A 181 -0.78 -9.01 -2.84
N ALA A 182 -0.88 -8.99 -4.17
CA ALA A 182 -2.07 -8.60 -4.90
C ALA A 182 -3.30 -9.44 -4.49
N GLY A 183 -3.16 -10.77 -4.48
CA GLY A 183 -4.24 -11.68 -4.10
C GLY A 183 -4.68 -11.52 -2.64
N THR A 184 -3.73 -11.26 -1.74
CA THR A 184 -4.02 -11.07 -0.30
C THR A 184 -4.66 -9.71 -0.03
N ALA A 185 -4.17 -8.64 -0.67
CA ALA A 185 -4.74 -7.31 -0.58
C ALA A 185 -6.20 -7.30 -1.06
N LEU A 186 -6.50 -7.95 -2.19
CA LEU A 186 -7.88 -8.09 -2.68
C LEU A 186 -8.77 -8.85 -1.70
N GLN A 187 -8.27 -9.90 -1.05
CA GLN A 187 -9.02 -10.62 -0.02
C GLN A 187 -9.31 -9.74 1.20
N LEU A 188 -8.34 -8.95 1.67
CA LEU A 188 -8.54 -8.00 2.76
C LEU A 188 -9.61 -6.96 2.41
N VAL A 189 -9.51 -6.38 1.22
CA VAL A 189 -10.48 -5.40 0.70
C VAL A 189 -11.87 -6.03 0.54
N GLN A 190 -11.96 -7.28 0.09
CA GLN A 190 -13.24 -7.97 -0.04
C GLN A 190 -13.87 -8.29 1.33
N MET A 191 -13.07 -8.62 2.34
CA MET A 191 -13.55 -8.78 3.72
C MET A 191 -14.05 -7.45 4.31
N TYR A 192 -13.37 -6.35 3.98
CA TYR A 192 -13.79 -5.00 4.36
C TYR A 192 -15.09 -4.58 3.66
N ALA A 193 -15.21 -4.83 2.35
CA ALA A 193 -16.43 -4.55 1.58
C ALA A 193 -17.64 -5.36 2.08
N GLY A 194 -17.43 -6.61 2.48
CA GLY A 194 -18.46 -7.47 3.06
C GLY A 194 -18.68 -7.26 4.57
N ASP A 195 -18.11 -6.21 5.17
CA ASP A 195 -18.26 -5.95 6.59
C ASP A 195 -19.68 -5.44 6.91
N ALA A 196 -20.25 -5.93 8.01
CA ALA A 196 -21.60 -5.54 8.43
C ALA A 196 -21.70 -4.02 8.67
N ARG A 197 -20.60 -3.38 9.07
CA ARG A 197 -20.49 -1.92 9.23
C ARG A 197 -20.78 -1.18 7.93
N MET A 198 -20.18 -1.63 6.83
CA MET A 198 -20.37 -1.01 5.50
C MET A 198 -21.83 -1.14 5.07
N VAL A 199 -22.39 -2.36 5.18
CA VAL A 199 -23.79 -2.63 4.83
C VAL A 199 -24.78 -1.82 5.68
N ALA A 200 -24.50 -1.64 6.97
CA ALA A 200 -25.34 -0.85 7.86
C ALA A 200 -25.36 0.63 7.46
N TRP A 201 -24.19 1.21 7.18
CA TRP A 201 -24.06 2.61 6.75
C TRP A 201 -24.67 2.85 5.37
N GLU A 202 -24.47 1.94 4.42
CA GLU A 202 -25.12 2.02 3.11
C GLU A 202 -26.64 1.99 3.21
N ARG A 203 -27.20 1.12 4.06
CA ARG A 203 -28.65 1.08 4.28
C ARG A 203 -29.16 2.39 4.87
N ARG A 204 -28.47 2.95 5.87
CA ARG A 204 -28.83 4.25 6.47
C ARG A 204 -28.76 5.38 5.43
N ALA A 205 -27.69 5.43 4.64
CA ALA A 205 -27.51 6.43 3.59
C ALA A 205 -28.60 6.34 2.52
N ASN A 206 -28.94 5.13 2.06
CA ASN A 206 -29.99 4.92 1.08
C ASN A 206 -31.39 5.31 1.60
N VAL A 207 -31.70 5.01 2.86
CA VAL A 207 -32.96 5.44 3.49
C VAL A 207 -33.07 6.98 3.51
N GLN A 208 -31.98 7.68 3.79
CA GLN A 208 -31.97 9.14 3.77
C GLN A 208 -32.14 9.71 2.36
N VAL A 209 -31.50 9.13 1.36
CA VAL A 209 -31.62 9.55 -0.05
C VAL A 209 -33.06 9.39 -0.55
N GLN A 210 -33.79 8.38 -0.06
CA GLN A 210 -35.19 8.12 -0.43
C GLN A 210 -36.21 9.02 0.28
N ARG A 211 -35.83 9.74 1.34
CA ARG A 211 -36.75 10.67 2.03
C ARG A 211 -36.92 11.93 1.19
N ASP A 212 -38.17 12.40 1.08
CA ASP A 212 -38.47 13.69 0.45
C ASP A 212 -37.72 14.80 1.21
N PRO A 213 -36.93 15.65 0.52
CA PRO A 213 -36.21 16.78 1.12
C PRO A 213 -37.07 17.65 2.05
N ARG A 214 -38.37 17.78 1.76
CA ARG A 214 -39.32 18.58 2.55
C ARG A 214 -39.74 17.91 3.86
N GLN A 215 -39.75 16.57 3.92
CA GLN A 215 -40.11 15.83 5.13
C GLN A 215 -38.94 15.70 6.11
N VAL A 216 -37.70 15.71 5.61
CA VAL A 216 -36.48 15.67 6.44
C VAL A 216 -36.30 16.96 7.26
N LEU A 217 -36.75 18.11 6.74
CA LEU A 217 -36.71 19.39 7.45
C LEU A 217 -37.86 19.55 8.46
N ALA A 218 -38.99 18.88 8.24
CA ALA A 218 -40.14 18.90 9.15
C ALA A 218 -39.98 17.93 10.33
N GLY A 219 -39.14 16.89 10.17
CA GLY A 219 -38.77 15.99 11.25
C GLY A 219 -37.43 16.41 11.84
N ASN A 220 -37.40 16.80 13.12
CA ASN A 220 -36.18 17.08 13.91
C ASN A 220 -35.22 15.87 14.08
N SER A 221 -35.21 14.88 13.18
CA SER A 221 -34.32 13.72 13.27
C SER A 221 -32.92 14.08 12.76
N VAL A 222 -32.20 14.86 13.54
CA VAL A 222 -30.75 15.06 13.39
C VAL A 222 -30.04 13.77 13.84
N GLU A 223 -29.04 13.33 13.08
CA GLU A 223 -28.21 12.19 13.51
C GLU A 223 -27.46 12.53 14.79
N ALA A 224 -27.31 11.54 15.68
CA ALA A 224 -26.58 11.71 16.92
C ALA A 224 -25.10 12.02 16.65
N ASP A 225 -24.49 12.82 17.51
CA ASP A 225 -23.09 13.25 17.43
C ASP A 225 -22.13 12.07 17.30
N GLU A 226 -22.36 11.03 18.10
CA GLU A 226 -21.58 9.80 18.07
C GLU A 226 -21.66 9.15 16.69
N SER A 227 -22.85 9.08 16.07
CA SER A 227 -23.03 8.53 14.73
C SER A 227 -22.31 9.34 13.65
N LEU A 228 -22.29 10.67 13.76
CA LEU A 228 -21.54 11.55 12.85
C LEU A 228 -20.03 11.40 13.00
N GLN A 229 -19.52 11.26 14.23
CA GLN A 229 -18.11 10.97 14.49
C GLN A 229 -17.73 9.59 13.94
N MET A 230 -18.62 8.61 14.05
CA MET A 230 -18.35 7.25 13.56
C MET A 230 -18.23 7.18 12.04
N ILE A 231 -19.18 7.79 11.31
CA ILE A 231 -19.11 7.77 9.86
C ILE A 231 -17.90 8.57 9.36
N ASP A 232 -17.51 9.63 10.07
CA ASP A 232 -16.33 10.42 9.74
C ASP A 232 -15.03 9.59 9.82
N LEU A 233 -14.82 8.84 10.91
CA LEU A 233 -13.71 7.90 11.03
C LEU A 233 -13.75 6.80 9.96
N PHE A 234 -14.95 6.28 9.66
CA PHE A 234 -15.13 5.27 8.63
C PHE A 234 -14.81 5.79 7.23
N LEU A 235 -15.17 7.04 6.93
CA LEU A 235 -14.82 7.70 5.67
C LEU A 235 -13.31 7.89 5.54
N ASP A 236 -12.60 8.20 6.62
CA ASP A 236 -11.14 8.28 6.63
C ASP A 236 -10.51 6.90 6.32
N GLU A 237 -11.03 5.81 6.93
CA GLU A 237 -10.60 4.44 6.65
C GLU A 237 -10.84 4.06 5.18
N LEU A 238 -12.04 4.34 4.67
CA LEU A 238 -12.44 4.03 3.30
C LEU A 238 -11.61 4.82 2.27
N ALA A 239 -11.40 6.12 2.51
CA ALA A 239 -10.57 6.97 1.66
C ALA A 239 -9.12 6.47 1.62
N PHE A 240 -8.57 6.05 2.77
CA PHE A 240 -7.25 5.44 2.82
C PHE A 240 -7.17 4.17 1.97
N ILE A 241 -8.13 3.25 2.11
CA ILE A 241 -8.16 2.00 1.35
C ILE A 241 -8.26 2.30 -0.15
N ILE A 242 -9.14 3.21 -0.57
CA ILE A 242 -9.26 3.62 -1.98
C ILE A 242 -7.94 4.18 -2.50
N ARG A 243 -7.29 5.08 -1.74
CA ARG A 243 -5.99 5.67 -2.10
C ARG A 243 -4.94 4.58 -2.31
N VAL A 244 -4.85 3.62 -1.39
CA VAL A 244 -3.91 2.51 -1.50
C VAL A 244 -4.17 1.69 -2.77
N LEU A 245 -5.43 1.37 -3.07
CA LEU A 245 -5.78 0.59 -4.26
C LEU A 245 -5.52 1.36 -5.57
N VAL A 246 -5.78 2.66 -5.60
CA VAL A 246 -5.48 3.52 -6.76
C VAL A 246 -3.98 3.60 -6.98
N SER A 247 -3.20 3.88 -5.92
CA SER A 247 -1.73 3.91 -6.00
C SER A 247 -1.16 2.56 -6.44
N TYR A 248 -1.70 1.45 -5.90
CA TYR A 248 -1.28 0.13 -6.30
C TYR A 248 -1.62 -0.15 -7.76
N THR A 249 -2.83 0.19 -8.22
CA THR A 249 -3.22 0.03 -9.64
C THR A 249 -2.30 0.84 -10.58
N ALA A 250 -1.93 2.07 -10.20
CA ALA A 250 -0.99 2.88 -10.96
C ALA A 250 0.43 2.27 -10.98
N PHE A 251 0.88 1.74 -9.84
CA PHE A 251 2.12 0.98 -9.74
C PHE A 251 2.11 -0.26 -10.64
N LEU A 252 1.02 -1.03 -10.65
CA LEU A 252 0.84 -2.19 -11.52
C LEU A 252 0.97 -1.83 -12.99
N VAL A 253 0.33 -0.74 -13.43
CA VAL A 253 0.45 -0.28 -14.81
C VAL A 253 1.91 0.06 -15.13
N THR A 254 2.60 0.78 -14.24
CA THR A 254 3.97 1.26 -14.50
C THR A 254 5.01 0.15 -14.46
N VAL A 255 4.89 -0.78 -13.50
CA VAL A 255 5.90 -1.84 -13.24
C VAL A 255 5.53 -3.15 -13.95
N CYS A 256 4.25 -3.53 -13.99
CA CYS A 256 3.84 -4.79 -14.62
C CYS A 256 3.67 -4.70 -16.15
N GLU A 257 3.52 -3.51 -16.76
CA GLU A 257 3.73 -3.36 -18.20
C GLU A 257 5.17 -3.74 -18.59
N GLY A 258 6.16 -3.46 -17.72
CA GLY A 258 7.52 -3.96 -17.83
C GLY A 258 7.67 -5.49 -17.62
N LEU A 259 6.78 -6.10 -16.82
CA LEU A 259 6.80 -7.53 -16.51
C LEU A 259 5.91 -8.39 -17.45
N ARG A 260 5.14 -7.77 -18.37
CA ARG A 260 4.19 -8.39 -19.33
C ARG A 260 3.04 -9.19 -18.70
N GLN A 261 2.52 -8.78 -17.55
CA GLN A 261 1.32 -9.40 -16.96
C GLN A 261 0.05 -8.62 -17.34
N GLN A 262 -0.74 -9.15 -18.29
CA GLN A 262 -2.00 -8.53 -18.73
C GLN A 262 -3.26 -8.98 -17.96
N ASN A 263 -3.21 -10.04 -17.15
CA ASN A 263 -4.43 -10.74 -16.73
C ASN A 263 -4.89 -10.55 -15.26
N GLY A 264 -4.22 -9.71 -14.46
CA GLY A 264 -4.54 -9.55 -13.03
C GLY A 264 -5.23 -8.25 -12.61
N ASN A 265 -5.27 -7.23 -13.49
CA ASN A 265 -5.57 -5.85 -13.08
C ASN A 265 -7.07 -5.55 -12.88
N GLY A 266 -7.95 -6.40 -13.41
CA GLY A 266 -9.41 -6.19 -13.35
C GLY A 266 -9.97 -6.20 -11.94
N GLY A 267 -9.40 -7.01 -11.03
CA GLY A 267 -9.90 -7.13 -9.65
C GLY A 267 -9.77 -5.84 -8.84
N PHE A 268 -8.60 -5.19 -8.92
CA PHE A 268 -8.35 -3.92 -8.23
C PHE A 268 -9.19 -2.79 -8.79
N GLN A 269 -9.23 -2.66 -10.12
CA GLN A 269 -10.01 -1.61 -10.76
C GLN A 269 -11.51 -1.74 -10.46
N MET A 270 -12.06 -2.96 -10.49
CA MET A 270 -13.44 -3.21 -10.07
C MET A 270 -13.68 -2.81 -8.61
N LYS A 271 -12.77 -3.19 -7.70
CA LYS A 271 -12.91 -2.83 -6.28
C LYS A 271 -12.75 -1.34 -6.01
N VAL A 272 -11.89 -0.64 -6.74
CA VAL A 272 -11.78 0.82 -6.69
C VAL A 272 -13.11 1.45 -7.11
N GLN A 273 -13.73 0.99 -8.19
CA GLN A 273 -15.02 1.52 -8.65
C GLN A 273 -16.15 1.26 -7.64
N GLU A 274 -16.25 0.04 -7.13
CA GLU A 274 -17.23 -0.35 -6.10
C GLU A 274 -17.10 0.51 -4.84
N LEU A 275 -15.90 0.57 -4.25
CA LEU A 275 -15.65 1.34 -3.03
C LEU A 275 -15.78 2.84 -3.27
N SER A 276 -15.42 3.35 -4.44
CA SER A 276 -15.62 4.76 -4.78
C SER A 276 -17.11 5.11 -4.82
N GLY A 277 -17.96 4.22 -5.32
CA GLY A 277 -19.42 4.40 -5.30
C GLY A 277 -19.98 4.46 -3.88
N VAL A 278 -19.56 3.52 -3.03
CA VAL A 278 -19.93 3.50 -1.60
C VAL A 278 -19.44 4.76 -0.89
N TYR A 279 -18.19 5.16 -1.12
CA TYR A 279 -17.61 6.37 -0.56
C TYR A 279 -18.43 7.62 -0.91
N VAL A 280 -18.80 7.82 -2.17
CA VAL A 280 -19.61 8.97 -2.59
C VAL A 280 -20.97 9.00 -1.89
N LEU A 281 -21.62 7.83 -1.76
CA LEU A 281 -22.90 7.71 -1.06
C LEU A 281 -22.78 8.12 0.42
N LEU A 282 -21.75 7.61 1.10
CA LEU A 282 -21.55 7.84 2.54
C LEU A 282 -21.07 9.26 2.83
N GLU A 283 -20.17 9.82 2.02
CA GLU A 283 -19.69 11.19 2.16
C GLU A 283 -20.84 12.18 1.95
N ARG A 284 -21.73 11.93 0.97
CA ARG A 284 -22.94 12.74 0.77
C ARG A 284 -23.87 12.67 1.98
N PHE A 285 -24.04 11.49 2.58
CA PHE A 285 -24.81 11.34 3.82
C PHE A 285 -24.20 12.15 4.97
N TYR A 286 -22.88 12.04 5.18
CA TYR A 286 -22.14 12.76 6.22
C TYR A 286 -22.25 14.28 6.07
N VAL A 287 -21.96 14.80 4.88
CA VAL A 287 -22.05 16.24 4.59
C VAL A 287 -23.46 16.73 4.85
N PHE A 288 -24.47 16.01 4.36
CA PHE A 288 -25.86 16.41 4.54
C PHE A 288 -26.26 16.49 6.03
N GLN A 289 -25.97 15.45 6.80
CA GLN A 289 -26.38 15.41 8.22
C GLN A 289 -25.58 16.39 9.08
N SER A 290 -24.31 16.62 8.74
CA SER A 290 -23.47 17.60 9.43
C SER A 290 -23.96 19.03 9.19
N ILE A 291 -24.33 19.38 7.94
CA ILE A 291 -24.92 20.69 7.62
C ILE A 291 -26.30 20.85 8.26
N HIS A 292 -27.13 19.81 8.22
CA HIS A 292 -28.46 19.82 8.86
C HIS A 292 -28.34 20.04 10.37
N LYS A 293 -27.40 19.36 11.02
CA LYS A 293 -27.10 19.57 12.43
C LYS A 293 -26.60 20.97 12.72
N ALA A 294 -25.63 21.48 11.96
CA ALA A 294 -25.10 22.84 12.12
C ALA A 294 -26.21 23.89 12.02
N THR A 295 -27.16 23.68 11.11
CA THR A 295 -28.33 24.56 10.97
C THR A 295 -29.33 24.43 12.12
N ALA A 296 -29.55 23.22 12.63
CA ALA A 296 -30.48 22.98 13.74
C ALA A 296 -30.00 23.56 15.07
N ILE A 297 -28.67 23.64 15.28
CA ILE A 297 -28.05 24.23 16.48
C ILE A 297 -27.76 25.73 16.33
N ALA A 298 -28.02 26.30 15.16
CA ALA A 298 -27.68 27.68 14.84
C ALA A 298 -28.51 28.67 15.67
N GLU A 299 -27.82 29.50 16.45
CA GLU A 299 -28.43 30.68 17.08
C GLU A 299 -27.96 31.94 16.33
N PRO A 300 -28.79 32.54 15.46
CA PRO A 300 -28.40 33.73 14.72
C PRO A 300 -28.23 34.92 15.68
N GLN A 301 -27.03 35.52 15.69
CA GLN A 301 -26.74 36.70 16.49
C GLN A 301 -26.90 37.95 15.63
N GLY A 302 -27.84 38.82 16.00
CA GLY A 302 -27.99 40.13 15.38
C GLY A 302 -26.92 41.10 15.90
N LEU A 303 -26.08 41.61 15.00
CA LEU A 303 -25.08 42.63 15.33
C LEU A 303 -25.62 44.05 15.12
N GLU A 304 -26.31 44.28 14.00
CA GLU A 304 -26.93 45.56 13.63
C GLU A 304 -28.26 45.32 12.90
N HIS A 305 -29.02 46.38 12.62
CA HIS A 305 -30.30 46.26 11.92
C HIS A 305 -30.09 45.68 10.50
N GLY A 306 -30.49 44.42 10.30
CA GLY A 306 -30.30 43.69 9.04
C GLY A 306 -28.94 42.99 8.89
N VAL A 307 -28.08 42.97 9.91
CA VAL A 307 -26.80 42.25 9.89
C VAL A 307 -26.81 41.13 10.91
N TYR A 308 -26.75 39.89 10.41
CA TYR A 308 -26.73 38.68 11.21
C TYR A 308 -25.40 37.96 11.02
N VAL A 309 -24.81 37.49 12.11
CA VAL A 309 -23.69 36.53 12.07
C VAL A 309 -24.21 35.20 12.60
N SER A 310 -23.92 34.15 11.85
CA SER A 310 -24.30 32.78 12.19
C SER A 310 -23.08 31.89 12.11
N SER A 311 -22.81 31.14 13.18
CA SER A 311 -21.76 30.13 13.24
C SER A 311 -21.94 29.04 12.17
N VAL A 312 -23.15 28.91 11.60
CA VAL A 312 -23.46 27.99 10.49
C VAL A 312 -22.53 28.18 9.32
N VAL A 313 -22.17 29.41 8.96
CA VAL A 313 -21.30 29.66 7.81
C VAL A 313 -19.92 29.06 8.03
N GLU A 314 -19.39 29.17 9.25
CA GLU A 314 -18.11 28.59 9.65
C GLU A 314 -18.18 27.06 9.72
N ASP A 315 -19.22 26.52 10.38
CA ASP A 315 -19.43 25.08 10.54
C ASP A 315 -19.62 24.37 9.19
N VAL A 316 -20.43 24.95 8.31
CA VAL A 316 -20.66 24.43 6.96
C VAL A 316 -19.35 24.50 6.16
N SER A 317 -18.63 25.63 6.19
CA SER A 317 -17.34 25.76 5.50
C SER A 317 -16.33 24.71 5.99
N PHE A 318 -16.30 24.42 7.28
CA PHE A 318 -15.45 23.38 7.86
C PHE A 318 -15.81 21.99 7.33
N VAL A 319 -17.09 21.63 7.34
CA VAL A 319 -17.58 20.33 6.82
C VAL A 319 -17.24 20.16 5.34
N LEU A 320 -17.50 21.19 4.52
CA LEU A 320 -17.23 21.17 3.09
C LEU A 320 -15.73 21.03 2.80
N ASN A 321 -14.89 21.78 3.51
CA ASN A 321 -13.44 21.70 3.37
C ASN A 321 -12.92 20.31 3.75
N LYS A 322 -13.44 19.73 4.83
CA LYS A 322 -13.07 18.38 5.27
C LYS A 322 -13.44 17.33 4.22
N ALA A 323 -14.66 17.36 3.71
CA ALA A 323 -15.13 16.43 2.68
C ALA A 323 -14.32 16.56 1.38
N LEU A 324 -14.00 17.78 0.96
CA LEU A 324 -13.17 18.03 -0.23
C LEU A 324 -11.74 17.53 -0.04
N TYR A 325 -11.13 17.81 1.11
CA TYR A 325 -9.78 17.36 1.44
C TYR A 325 -9.71 15.83 1.42
N ARG A 326 -10.65 15.14 2.08
CA ARG A 326 -10.72 13.68 2.08
C ARG A 326 -10.95 13.10 0.68
N ALA A 327 -11.87 13.67 -0.10
CA ALA A 327 -12.13 13.22 -1.47
C ALA A 327 -10.90 13.38 -2.38
N SER A 328 -10.07 14.42 -2.15
CA SER A 328 -8.82 14.60 -2.88
C SER A 328 -7.79 13.50 -2.56
N GLN A 329 -7.79 12.97 -1.33
CA GLN A 329 -6.89 11.90 -0.92
C GLN A 329 -7.17 10.57 -1.62
N CYS A 330 -8.41 10.35 -2.09
CA CYS A 330 -8.75 9.15 -2.87
C CYS A 330 -8.00 9.06 -4.21
N MET A 331 -7.31 10.13 -4.65
CA MET A 331 -6.53 10.18 -5.90
C MET A 331 -7.34 9.77 -7.15
N ASN A 332 -8.67 9.92 -7.09
CA ASN A 332 -9.60 9.60 -8.17
C ASN A 332 -10.41 10.84 -8.53
N TYR A 333 -10.17 11.35 -9.75
CA TYR A 333 -10.82 12.55 -10.26
C TYR A 333 -12.35 12.45 -10.28
N TYR A 334 -12.90 11.30 -10.67
CA TYR A 334 -14.35 11.11 -10.73
C TYR A 334 -14.99 11.16 -9.34
N THR A 335 -14.31 10.60 -8.34
CA THR A 335 -14.74 10.66 -6.94
C THR A 335 -14.76 12.10 -6.44
N ALA A 336 -13.66 12.85 -6.63
CA ALA A 336 -13.56 14.23 -6.21
C ALA A 336 -14.63 15.11 -6.87
N LEU A 337 -14.85 14.97 -8.18
CA LEU A 337 -15.87 15.71 -8.92
C LEU A 337 -17.30 15.37 -8.42
N SER A 338 -17.58 14.10 -8.16
CA SER A 338 -18.88 13.66 -7.64
C SER A 338 -19.17 14.25 -6.25
N ILE A 339 -18.14 14.33 -5.40
CA ILE A 339 -18.27 15.01 -4.10
C ILE A 339 -18.51 16.49 -4.30
N VAL A 340 -17.74 17.19 -5.14
CA VAL A 340 -17.98 18.62 -5.42
C VAL A 340 -19.40 18.88 -5.89
N ILE A 341 -19.95 18.04 -6.78
CA ILE A 341 -21.35 18.15 -7.21
C ILE A 341 -22.29 17.94 -6.01
N ALA A 342 -22.05 16.93 -5.17
CA ALA A 342 -22.85 16.68 -3.97
C ALA A 342 -22.76 17.83 -2.94
N LEU A 343 -21.60 18.47 -2.78
CA LEU A 343 -21.41 19.67 -1.96
C LEU A 343 -22.24 20.83 -2.53
N VAL A 344 -22.14 21.06 -3.84
CA VAL A 344 -22.90 22.08 -4.57
C VAL A 344 -24.39 21.79 -4.59
N ASP A 345 -24.85 20.54 -4.43
CA ASP A 345 -26.26 20.15 -4.24
C ASP A 345 -26.73 20.30 -2.79
N ALA A 346 -25.82 20.26 -1.82
CA ALA A 346 -26.13 20.49 -0.41
C ALA A 346 -26.30 21.99 -0.11
N LEU A 347 -25.50 22.83 -0.77
CA LEU A 347 -25.54 24.29 -0.71
C LEU A 347 -26.83 24.98 -1.23
N PRO A 348 -27.54 24.57 -2.31
CA PRO A 348 -28.73 25.27 -2.82
C PRO A 348 -29.94 25.03 -1.91
N ARG A 349 -29.83 24.14 -0.92
CA ARG A 349 -30.77 24.14 0.20
C ARG A 349 -30.65 25.40 1.07
N GLU A 350 -29.63 26.24 0.89
CA GLU A 350 -29.59 27.61 1.44
C GLU A 350 -30.83 28.42 1.04
N SER A 351 -31.45 28.18 -0.12
CA SER A 351 -32.73 28.84 -0.46
C SER A 351 -33.90 28.40 0.42
N GLN A 352 -33.74 27.33 1.21
CA GLN A 352 -34.70 26.83 2.22
C GLN A 352 -34.21 27.11 3.66
N TYR A 353 -32.90 27.25 3.89
CA TYR A 353 -32.32 27.58 5.20
C TYR A 353 -32.28 29.08 5.51
N LEU A 354 -32.08 29.97 4.52
CA LEU A 354 -32.22 31.42 4.71
C LEU A 354 -33.59 31.81 5.28
N PRO A 355 -34.72 31.30 4.74
CA PRO A 355 -36.04 31.55 5.32
C PRO A 355 -36.17 31.08 6.77
N ALA A 356 -35.56 29.95 7.14
CA ALA A 356 -35.60 29.45 8.52
C ALA A 356 -34.86 30.38 9.48
N ILE A 357 -33.66 30.83 9.10
CA ILE A 357 -32.84 31.80 9.84
C ILE A 357 -33.54 33.18 9.95
N ILE A 358 -34.23 33.60 8.90
CA ILE A 358 -35.00 34.86 8.88
C ILE A 358 -36.32 34.73 9.66
N SER A 359 -36.92 33.54 9.74
CA SER A 359 -38.21 33.31 10.43
C SER A 359 -38.10 33.17 11.95
N THR A 360 -36.89 32.92 12.47
CA THR A 360 -36.59 32.82 13.91
C THR A 360 -36.03 34.12 14.50
N ALA A 361 -35.78 35.12 13.66
CA ALA A 361 -35.51 36.51 14.06
C ALA A 361 -36.82 37.32 14.09
#